data_AF-X1PB67-F1
#
_entry.id   AF-X1PB67-F1
#
_cell.length_a   1.000
_cell.length_b   1.000
_cell.length_c   1.000
_cell.angle_alpha   90.00
_cell.angle_beta   90.00
_cell.angle_gamma   90.00
#
_symmetry.space_group_name_H-M   'P 1'
#
loop_
_entity.id
_entity.type
_entity.pdbx_description
1 polymer ?
#
loop_
_entity_poly.entity_id
_entity_poly.type
_entity_poly.pdbx_seq_one_letter_code
_entity_poly.pdbx_strand_id
1 'polypeptide(L)'
;MALTNRRKRGDSRDFDELQHFFQVSLSCEKPIGCIIAPRPSIRSAIDEDSSISALIYRDEKEYVVGHTCSSRADLKEGKVERLSTDWIPKTIVKSMSDKGDDVFAKVSTDAPNSPLSAKWLSECSKDELLASLKAVIGCYSIWIKKEEERVENDIPSAMKAQARINLKRCTEGAVRMTEAVKCIEDSDQVRMAFQLAQKAMNRQYGWSRKGELLRWRPFQ
;
A
#
# COMPACT_ATOMS: atom_id res chain seq x y z
N MET A 1 -10.86 -20.44 -15.73
CA MET A 1 -12.33 -20.64 -15.68
C MET A 1 -12.93 -20.09 -16.94
N ALA A 2 -13.31 -20.97 -17.86
CA ALA A 2 -14.13 -20.64 -19.02
C ALA A 2 -15.58 -20.99 -18.69
N LEU A 3 -16.52 -20.10 -19.01
CA LEU A 3 -17.94 -20.37 -18.94
C LEU A 3 -18.32 -21.10 -20.23
N THR A 4 -18.45 -22.43 -20.18
CA THR A 4 -19.01 -23.21 -21.28
C THR A 4 -20.52 -23.30 -21.11
N ASN A 5 -21.28 -22.78 -22.07
CA ASN A 5 -22.72 -22.98 -22.13
C ASN A 5 -23.01 -24.48 -22.34
N ARG A 6 -23.65 -25.13 -21.36
CA ARG A 6 -24.03 -26.56 -21.42
C ARG A 6 -25.48 -26.79 -21.84
N ARG A 7 -26.23 -25.73 -22.19
CA ARG A 7 -27.64 -25.84 -22.58
C ARG A 7 -27.76 -26.26 -24.04
N LYS A 8 -28.71 -27.16 -24.31
CA LYS A 8 -29.04 -27.64 -25.66
C LYS A 8 -30.05 -26.68 -26.31
N ARG A 9 -30.02 -26.60 -27.64
CA ARG A 9 -31.01 -25.87 -28.44
C ARG A 9 -32.44 -26.35 -28.10
N GLY A 10 -33.35 -25.44 -27.83
CA GLY A 10 -34.76 -25.73 -27.56
C GLY A 10 -35.67 -25.49 -28.76
N ASP A 11 -36.98 -25.43 -28.50
CA ASP A 11 -38.02 -25.57 -29.53
C ASP A 11 -38.34 -24.28 -30.29
N SER A 12 -37.82 -23.12 -29.85
CA SER A 12 -38.04 -21.84 -30.53
C SER A 12 -36.85 -20.89 -30.39
N ARG A 13 -36.78 -19.91 -31.29
CA ARG A 13 -35.72 -18.89 -31.28
C ARG A 13 -35.77 -18.03 -30.01
N ASP A 14 -36.95 -17.63 -29.55
CA ASP A 14 -37.11 -16.86 -28.31
C ASP A 14 -36.71 -17.67 -27.08
N PHE A 15 -37.04 -18.98 -27.08
CA PHE A 15 -36.56 -19.89 -26.04
C PHE A 15 -35.04 -19.98 -26.05
N ASP A 16 -34.42 -20.13 -27.23
CA ASP A 16 -32.96 -20.15 -27.33
C ASP A 16 -32.35 -18.81 -26.88
N GLU A 17 -32.85 -17.66 -27.32
CA GLU A 17 -32.30 -16.33 -26.97
C GLU A 17 -32.38 -16.05 -25.46
N LEU A 18 -33.45 -16.46 -24.77
CA LEU A 18 -33.57 -16.38 -23.30
C LEU A 18 -32.59 -17.30 -22.54
N GLN A 19 -32.00 -18.27 -23.23
CA GLN A 19 -31.13 -19.29 -22.67
C GLN A 19 -29.65 -19.07 -23.03
N HIS A 20 -29.35 -18.04 -23.84
CA HIS A 20 -28.00 -17.70 -24.29
C HIS A 20 -27.50 -16.43 -23.58
N PHE A 21 -26.32 -16.52 -22.97
CA PHE A 21 -25.58 -15.34 -22.54
C PHE A 21 -24.76 -14.83 -23.73
N PHE A 22 -25.16 -13.70 -24.32
CA PHE A 22 -24.35 -13.02 -25.32
C PHE A 22 -23.25 -12.21 -24.63
N GLN A 23 -21.99 -12.58 -24.86
CA GLN A 23 -20.83 -11.76 -24.48
C GLN A 23 -20.36 -10.97 -25.71
N VAL A 24 -20.96 -9.80 -25.92
CA VAL A 24 -20.47 -8.87 -26.93
C VAL A 24 -19.12 -8.34 -26.47
N SER A 25 -18.12 -8.37 -27.36
CA SER A 25 -16.83 -7.74 -27.12
C SER A 25 -16.60 -6.63 -28.14
N LEU A 26 -16.12 -5.48 -27.67
CA LEU A 26 -15.60 -4.41 -28.49
C LEU A 26 -14.10 -4.34 -28.26
N SER A 27 -13.32 -4.18 -29.33
CA SER A 27 -11.89 -3.94 -29.24
C SER A 27 -11.45 -2.85 -30.20
N CYS A 28 -10.41 -2.13 -29.81
CA CYS A 28 -9.77 -1.09 -30.60
C CYS A 28 -8.26 -1.33 -30.57
N GLU A 29 -7.64 -1.34 -31.76
CA GLU A 29 -6.19 -1.48 -31.91
C GLU A 29 -5.58 -0.15 -32.34
N LYS A 30 -4.33 0.08 -31.95
CA LYS A 30 -3.64 1.30 -32.36
C LYS A 30 -3.39 1.29 -33.89
N PRO A 31 -3.63 2.40 -34.60
CA PRO A 31 -3.18 2.53 -35.99
C PRO A 31 -1.66 2.43 -36.13
N ILE A 32 -1.18 2.06 -37.33
CA ILE A 32 0.26 1.99 -37.63
C ILE A 32 0.89 3.37 -37.42
N GLY A 33 2.02 3.41 -36.70
CA GLY A 33 2.74 4.66 -36.38
C GLY A 33 2.13 5.50 -35.26
N CYS A 34 0.96 5.14 -34.72
CA CYS A 34 0.28 5.87 -33.67
C CYS A 34 0.49 5.26 -32.28
N ILE A 35 0.25 6.07 -31.25
CA ILE A 35 0.16 5.64 -29.84
C ILE A 35 -1.21 5.99 -29.27
N ILE A 36 -1.73 5.14 -28.39
CA ILE A 36 -2.88 5.48 -27.56
C ILE A 36 -2.33 6.20 -26.34
N ALA A 37 -2.63 7.50 -26.24
CA ALA A 37 -2.23 8.30 -25.09
C ALA A 37 -3.09 7.94 -23.86
N PRO A 38 -2.52 7.99 -22.65
CA PRO A 38 -3.30 7.85 -21.45
C PRO A 38 -4.30 9.01 -21.35
N ARG A 39 -5.46 8.72 -20.77
CA ARG A 39 -6.44 9.73 -20.44
C ARG A 39 -5.78 10.77 -19.54
N PRO A 40 -5.89 12.08 -19.86
CA PRO A 40 -5.42 13.12 -18.97
C PRO A 40 -6.07 12.96 -17.61
N SER A 41 -5.28 13.02 -16.55
CA SER A 41 -5.81 13.06 -15.18
C SER A 41 -6.65 14.34 -15.04
N ILE A 42 -7.98 14.22 -15.12
CA ILE A 42 -8.91 15.31 -14.80
C ILE A 42 -8.97 15.53 -13.27
N ARG A 43 -8.25 14.74 -12.47
CA ARG A 43 -7.95 15.09 -11.08
C ARG A 43 -6.95 16.24 -11.09
N SER A 44 -7.42 17.44 -11.44
CA SER A 44 -6.87 18.66 -10.86
C SER A 44 -6.84 18.43 -9.35
N ALA A 45 -5.71 18.69 -8.72
CA ALA A 45 -5.61 18.69 -7.26
C ALA A 45 -6.53 19.78 -6.70
N ILE A 46 -7.80 19.44 -6.51
CA ILE A 46 -8.79 20.35 -5.90
C ILE A 46 -8.52 20.44 -4.39
N ASP A 47 -7.93 19.38 -3.83
CA ASP A 47 -7.54 19.28 -2.42
C ASP A 47 -6.21 18.51 -2.24
N GLU A 48 -5.78 18.45 -0.98
CA GLU A 48 -4.56 17.75 -0.59
C GLU A 48 -4.65 16.24 -0.85
N ASP A 49 -5.79 15.61 -0.57
CA ASP A 49 -6.00 14.18 -0.76
C ASP A 49 -5.84 13.75 -2.23
N SER A 50 -6.33 14.57 -3.16
CA SER A 50 -6.13 14.40 -4.59
C SER A 50 -4.65 14.51 -4.97
N SER A 51 -3.92 15.43 -4.33
CA SER A 51 -2.47 15.61 -4.54
C SER A 51 -1.67 14.41 -4.03
N ILE A 52 -2.00 13.90 -2.84
CA ILE A 52 -1.40 12.70 -2.27
C ILE A 52 -1.69 11.49 -3.15
N SER A 53 -2.94 11.32 -3.58
CA SER A 53 -3.35 10.24 -4.48
C SER A 53 -2.58 10.30 -5.81
N ALA A 54 -2.45 11.49 -6.40
CA ALA A 54 -1.69 11.69 -7.62
C ALA A 54 -0.21 11.33 -7.45
N LEU A 55 0.39 11.58 -6.28
CA LEU A 55 1.76 11.19 -5.98
C LEU A 55 1.92 9.68 -5.81
N ILE A 56 1.00 9.01 -5.10
CA ILE A 56 1.00 7.55 -4.89
C ILE A 56 0.86 6.81 -6.22
N TYR A 57 -0.06 7.25 -7.07
CA TYR A 57 -0.42 6.58 -8.33
C TYR A 57 0.20 7.25 -9.57
N ARG A 58 1.27 8.04 -9.41
CA ARG A 58 1.88 8.82 -10.51
C ARG A 58 2.30 7.99 -11.73
N ASP A 59 2.71 6.75 -11.49
CA ASP A 59 3.18 5.82 -12.51
C ASP A 59 2.06 4.95 -13.09
N GLU A 60 0.87 4.97 -12.47
CA GLU A 60 -0.32 4.26 -12.94
C GLU A 60 -1.07 5.14 -13.95
N LYS A 61 -1.33 4.59 -15.14
CA LYS A 61 -1.95 5.31 -16.26
C LYS A 61 -3.29 4.69 -16.63
N GLU A 62 -4.31 5.54 -16.78
CA GLU A 62 -5.64 5.15 -17.22
C GLU A 62 -5.74 5.33 -18.74
N TYR A 63 -5.99 4.24 -19.49
CA TYR A 63 -6.12 4.28 -20.96
C TYR A 63 -7.55 4.05 -21.45
N VAL A 64 -8.35 3.33 -20.66
CA VAL A 64 -9.73 3.01 -20.98
C VAL A 64 -10.51 2.89 -19.68
N VAL A 65 -11.75 3.39 -19.69
CA VAL A 65 -12.66 3.35 -18.56
C VAL A 65 -13.96 2.71 -18.98
N GLY A 66 -14.38 1.73 -18.21
CA GLY A 66 -15.67 1.07 -18.33
C GLY A 66 -16.63 1.56 -17.26
N HIS A 67 -17.74 2.18 -17.63
CA HIS A 67 -18.80 2.56 -16.67
C HIS A 67 -19.78 1.41 -16.44
N THR A 68 -20.28 0.80 -17.52
CA THR A 68 -21.29 -0.28 -17.47
C THR A 68 -20.69 -1.66 -17.74
N CYS A 69 -19.60 -1.72 -18.50
CA CYS A 69 -18.84 -2.92 -18.80
C CYS A 69 -17.38 -2.62 -18.53
N SER A 70 -16.67 -3.50 -17.82
CA SER A 70 -15.26 -3.27 -17.52
C SER A 70 -14.44 -3.22 -18.79
N SER A 71 -13.26 -2.62 -18.69
CA SER A 71 -12.38 -2.41 -19.83
C SER A 71 -10.98 -2.86 -19.52
N ARG A 72 -10.25 -3.24 -20.56
CA ARG A 72 -8.89 -3.77 -20.46
C ARG A 72 -8.00 -3.06 -21.48
N ALA A 73 -6.80 -2.74 -21.02
CA ALA A 73 -5.70 -2.32 -21.88
C ALA A 73 -4.64 -3.42 -21.88
N ASP A 74 -4.30 -3.94 -23.06
CA ASP A 74 -3.18 -4.86 -23.24
C ASP A 74 -1.95 -4.03 -23.63
N LEU A 75 -0.93 -4.09 -22.77
CA LEU A 75 0.31 -3.34 -22.95
C LEU A 75 1.43 -4.28 -23.42
N LYS A 76 2.23 -3.82 -24.38
CA LYS A 76 3.51 -4.42 -24.77
C LYS A 76 4.59 -3.36 -24.65
N GLU A 77 5.66 -3.67 -23.91
CA GLU A 77 6.77 -2.74 -23.65
C GLU A 77 6.29 -1.36 -23.14
N GLY A 78 5.28 -1.35 -22.27
CA GLY A 78 4.71 -0.12 -21.69
C GLY A 78 3.80 0.70 -22.63
N LYS A 79 3.55 0.23 -23.86
CA LYS A 79 2.64 0.88 -24.82
C LYS A 79 1.39 0.03 -25.01
N VAL A 80 0.23 0.68 -25.09
CA VAL A 80 -1.04 0.01 -25.37
C VAL A 80 -1.04 -0.49 -26.80
N GLU A 81 -1.24 -1.80 -27.00
CA GLU A 81 -1.46 -2.40 -28.33
C GLU A 81 -2.94 -2.51 -28.65
N ARG A 82 -3.75 -2.87 -27.64
CA ARG A 82 -5.18 -3.11 -27.79
C ARG A 82 -5.94 -2.64 -26.55
N LEU A 83 -7.10 -2.03 -26.78
CA LEU A 83 -8.12 -1.77 -25.78
C LEU A 83 -9.32 -2.68 -26.05
N SER A 84 -9.96 -3.19 -25.01
CA SER A 84 -11.15 -4.04 -25.17
C SER A 84 -12.12 -3.94 -23.99
N THR A 85 -13.35 -4.34 -24.22
CA THR A 85 -14.32 -4.63 -23.15
C THR A 85 -14.01 -5.98 -22.52
N ASP A 86 -14.12 -6.09 -21.20
CA ASP A 86 -13.91 -7.32 -20.45
C ASP A 86 -15.04 -7.50 -19.42
N TRP A 87 -15.87 -8.53 -19.58
CA TRP A 87 -17.05 -8.72 -18.72
C TRP A 87 -16.69 -9.19 -17.30
N ILE A 88 -15.58 -9.92 -17.16
CA ILE A 88 -15.10 -10.43 -15.86
C ILE A 88 -13.59 -10.23 -15.82
N PRO A 89 -13.12 -8.99 -15.57
CA PRO A 89 -11.71 -8.68 -15.59
C PRO A 89 -10.98 -9.44 -14.49
N LYS A 90 -9.77 -9.87 -14.82
CA LYS A 90 -8.85 -10.50 -13.86
C LYS A 90 -7.54 -9.77 -13.93
N THR A 91 -7.05 -9.34 -12.78
CA THR A 91 -5.74 -8.74 -12.66
C THR A 91 -4.98 -9.41 -11.54
N ILE A 92 -3.66 -9.50 -11.69
CA ILE A 92 -2.78 -9.94 -10.62
C ILE A 92 -2.53 -8.73 -9.74
N VAL A 93 -3.02 -8.79 -8.51
CA VAL A 93 -2.69 -7.80 -7.49
C VAL A 93 -1.35 -8.19 -6.88
N LYS A 94 -0.38 -7.29 -6.91
CA LYS A 94 0.91 -7.51 -6.25
C LYS A 94 0.68 -7.66 -4.74
N SER A 95 1.30 -8.67 -4.13
CA SER A 95 1.29 -8.78 -2.67
C SER A 95 2.08 -7.63 -2.07
N MET A 96 1.59 -7.10 -0.95
CA MET A 96 2.36 -6.16 -0.13
C MET A 96 3.21 -6.94 0.89
N SER A 97 4.42 -6.45 1.17
CA SER A 97 5.28 -6.97 2.24
C SER A 97 4.99 -6.22 3.53
N ASP A 98 4.84 -6.94 4.63
CA ASP A 98 4.67 -6.37 5.98
C ASP A 98 6.01 -5.99 6.64
N LYS A 99 7.13 -6.23 5.96
CA LYS A 99 8.49 -5.95 6.48
C LYS A 99 8.93 -4.48 6.33
N GLY A 100 8.18 -3.67 5.59
CA GLY A 100 8.54 -2.29 5.29
C GLY A 100 9.74 -2.16 4.34
N ASP A 101 10.41 -1.01 4.38
CA ASP A 101 11.64 -0.75 3.62
C ASP A 101 12.85 -1.47 4.24
N ASP A 102 13.83 -1.85 3.40
CA ASP A 102 15.03 -2.60 3.79
C ASP A 102 15.84 -1.94 4.92
N VAL A 103 15.74 -0.62 5.10
CA VAL A 103 16.34 0.10 6.24
C VAL A 103 15.86 -0.42 7.60
N PHE A 104 14.68 -1.05 7.67
CA PHE A 104 14.14 -1.67 8.88
C PHE A 104 14.54 -3.14 9.05
N ALA A 105 15.26 -3.76 8.11
CA ALA A 105 15.60 -5.19 8.17
C ALA A 105 16.32 -5.58 9.48
N LYS A 106 17.11 -4.66 10.06
CA LYS A 106 17.82 -4.88 11.33
C LYS A 106 16.91 -4.93 12.56
N VAL A 107 15.78 -4.24 12.51
CA VAL A 107 14.82 -4.13 13.62
C VAL A 107 13.58 -5.00 13.40
N SER A 108 13.25 -5.32 12.15
CA SER A 108 12.13 -6.19 11.77
C SER A 108 12.54 -7.66 11.70
N THR A 109 13.08 -8.18 12.79
CA THR A 109 13.44 -9.60 12.92
C THR A 109 12.32 -10.40 13.57
N ASP A 110 12.24 -11.69 13.24
CA ASP A 110 11.35 -12.65 13.90
C ASP A 110 11.89 -13.11 15.26
N ALA A 111 13.03 -12.57 15.70
CA ALA A 111 13.59 -12.88 17.00
C ALA A 111 12.62 -12.48 18.13
N PRO A 112 12.58 -13.24 19.25
CA PRO A 112 11.74 -12.89 20.39
C PRO A 112 12.09 -11.54 21.00
N ASN A 113 13.37 -11.17 21.00
CA ASN A 113 13.92 -9.90 21.49
C ASN A 113 13.89 -8.77 20.44
N SER A 114 13.06 -8.91 19.41
CA SER A 114 12.89 -7.87 18.39
C SER A 114 12.35 -6.58 19.01
N PRO A 115 12.86 -5.40 18.60
CA PRO A 115 12.33 -4.10 19.02
C PRO A 115 10.89 -3.86 18.54
N LEU A 116 10.34 -4.75 17.69
CA LEU A 116 8.95 -4.73 17.23
C LEU A 116 8.07 -5.79 17.92
N SER A 117 8.61 -6.55 18.86
CA SER A 117 7.85 -7.54 19.65
C SER A 117 7.15 -6.85 20.82
N ALA A 118 5.82 -6.74 20.78
CA ALA A 118 5.05 -6.10 21.87
C ALA A 118 5.24 -6.86 23.19
N LYS A 119 5.35 -8.19 23.14
CA LYS A 119 5.67 -9.01 24.32
C LYS A 119 7.01 -8.60 24.93
N TRP A 120 8.08 -8.55 24.12
CA TRP A 120 9.41 -8.23 24.62
C TRP A 120 9.50 -6.79 25.14
N LEU A 121 8.92 -5.83 24.42
CA LEU A 121 8.85 -4.44 24.86
C LEU A 121 8.17 -4.30 26.24
N SER A 122 7.20 -5.15 26.55
CA SER A 122 6.51 -5.14 27.85
C SER A 122 7.31 -5.73 29.02
N GLU A 123 8.41 -6.43 28.77
CA GLU A 123 9.16 -7.22 29.76
C GLU A 123 10.65 -6.83 29.86
N CYS A 124 11.20 -6.19 28.83
CA CYS A 124 12.62 -5.81 28.77
C CYS A 124 13.03 -4.76 29.82
N SER A 125 14.33 -4.68 30.07
CA SER A 125 14.92 -3.69 30.98
C SER A 125 14.82 -2.26 30.42
N LYS A 126 15.03 -1.24 31.27
CA LYS A 126 15.05 0.18 30.85
C LYS A 126 16.04 0.40 29.72
N ASP A 127 17.27 -0.08 29.87
CA ASP A 127 18.35 0.19 28.92
C ASP A 127 18.10 -0.48 27.57
N GLU A 128 17.62 -1.73 27.58
CA GLU A 128 17.22 -2.45 26.36
C GLU A 128 16.04 -1.77 25.66
N LEU A 129 15.05 -1.30 26.43
CA LEU A 129 13.91 -0.57 25.88
C LEU A 129 14.35 0.73 25.19
N LEU A 130 15.19 1.52 25.84
CA LEU A 130 15.68 2.78 25.26
C LEU A 130 16.54 2.53 24.02
N ALA A 131 17.45 1.55 24.07
CA ALA A 131 18.29 1.19 22.93
C ALA A 131 17.46 0.71 21.73
N SER A 132 16.44 -0.13 21.97
CA SER A 132 15.56 -0.65 20.92
C SER A 132 14.70 0.44 20.27
N LEU A 133 14.07 1.31 21.06
CA LEU A 133 13.26 2.42 20.53
C LEU A 133 14.13 3.42 19.74
N LYS A 134 15.32 3.75 20.25
CA LYS A 134 16.30 4.61 19.54
C LYS A 134 16.74 3.97 18.22
N ALA A 135 16.92 2.65 18.17
CA ALA A 135 17.25 1.94 16.93
C ALA A 135 16.14 2.05 15.87
N VAL A 136 14.87 1.89 16.26
CA VAL A 136 13.72 2.06 15.34
C VAL A 136 13.63 3.48 14.79
N ILE A 137 13.82 4.49 15.64
CA ILE A 137 13.86 5.91 15.22
C ILE A 137 15.03 6.17 14.27
N GLY A 138 16.19 5.56 14.51
CA GLY A 138 17.35 5.62 13.63
C GLY A 138 17.03 5.09 12.23
N CYS A 139 16.41 3.91 12.13
CA CYS A 139 15.93 3.36 10.86
C CYS A 139 14.96 4.30 10.14
N TYR A 140 13.99 4.88 10.87
CA TYR A 140 13.03 5.82 10.30
C TYR A 140 13.69 7.11 9.81
N SER A 141 14.69 7.62 10.53
CA SER A 141 15.45 8.81 10.12
C SER A 141 16.27 8.56 8.86
N ILE A 142 16.87 7.38 8.71
CA ILE A 142 17.57 6.97 7.48
C ILE A 142 16.57 6.88 6.32
N TRP A 143 15.40 6.29 6.56
CA TRP A 143 14.33 6.21 5.56
C TRP A 143 13.88 7.59 5.08
N ILE A 144 13.66 8.54 6.00
CA ILE A 144 13.28 9.93 5.66
C ILE A 144 14.32 10.56 4.72
N LYS A 145 15.62 10.44 5.04
CA LYS A 145 16.70 10.97 4.18
C LYS A 145 16.71 10.35 2.77
N LYS A 146 16.49 9.04 2.68
CA LYS A 146 16.37 8.35 1.39
C LYS A 146 15.18 8.89 0.58
N GLU A 147 14.04 9.14 1.23
CA GLU A 147 12.88 9.73 0.55
C GLU A 147 13.10 11.22 0.20
N GLU A 148 13.85 11.99 1.00
CA GLU A 148 14.28 13.35 0.65
C GLU A 148 15.09 13.37 -0.66
N GLU A 149 16.07 12.48 -0.79
CA GLU A 149 16.87 12.32 -2.01
C GLU A 149 15.98 11.91 -3.20
N ARG A 150 15.06 10.97 -2.98
CA ARG A 150 14.11 10.52 -4.00
C ARG A 150 13.17 11.63 -4.46
N VAL A 151 12.70 12.48 -3.55
CA VAL A 151 11.86 13.64 -3.90
C VAL A 151 12.62 14.60 -4.80
N GLU A 152 13.92 14.75 -4.62
CA GLU A 152 14.70 15.65 -5.47
C GLU A 152 15.06 15.04 -6.84
N ASN A 153 15.31 13.74 -6.91
CA ASN A 153 15.81 13.09 -8.12
C ASN A 153 14.72 12.45 -9.00
N ASP A 154 13.70 11.84 -8.38
CA ASP A 154 12.78 10.94 -9.09
C ASP A 154 11.36 11.49 -9.21
N ILE A 155 10.98 12.48 -8.38
CA ILE A 155 9.62 13.02 -8.36
C ILE A 155 9.47 14.20 -9.34
N PRO A 156 8.46 14.17 -10.23
CA PRO A 156 8.19 15.28 -11.15
C PRO A 156 8.00 16.61 -10.42
N SER A 157 8.51 17.69 -11.00
CA SER A 157 8.49 19.03 -10.38
C SER A 157 7.10 19.47 -9.91
N ALA A 158 6.04 19.13 -10.66
CA ALA A 158 4.65 19.47 -10.33
C ALA A 158 4.16 18.79 -9.03
N MET A 159 4.79 17.70 -8.61
CA MET A 159 4.38 16.90 -7.43
C MET A 159 5.32 17.08 -6.22
N LYS A 160 6.49 17.73 -6.40
CA LYS A 160 7.47 17.93 -5.33
C LYS A 160 6.91 18.70 -4.14
N ALA A 161 6.02 19.67 -4.36
CA ALA A 161 5.40 20.45 -3.29
C ALA A 161 4.64 19.55 -2.30
N GLN A 162 3.77 18.67 -2.80
CA GLN A 162 3.04 17.72 -1.95
C GLN A 162 3.99 16.71 -1.30
N ALA A 163 4.99 16.22 -2.03
CA ALA A 163 5.96 15.29 -1.48
C ALA A 163 6.74 15.87 -0.29
N ARG A 164 7.11 17.16 -0.36
CA ARG A 164 7.75 17.89 0.75
C ARG A 164 6.84 18.09 1.95
N ILE A 165 5.54 18.30 1.75
CA ILE A 165 4.55 18.34 2.84
C ILE A 165 4.52 16.98 3.57
N ASN A 166 4.49 15.88 2.82
CA ASN A 166 4.50 14.54 3.40
C ASN A 166 5.81 14.27 4.17
N LEU A 167 6.97 14.64 3.60
CA LEU A 167 8.26 14.52 4.28
C LEU A 167 8.31 15.33 5.58
N LYS A 168 7.78 16.56 5.58
CA LYS A 168 7.70 17.39 6.78
C LYS A 168 6.93 16.67 7.90
N ARG A 169 5.79 16.04 7.58
CA ARG A 169 5.01 15.25 8.55
C ARG A 169 5.79 14.05 9.07
N CYS A 170 6.57 13.38 8.22
CA CYS A 170 7.45 12.29 8.65
C CYS A 170 8.53 12.78 9.62
N THR A 171 9.17 13.91 9.32
CA THR A 171 10.18 14.54 10.19
C THR A 171 9.58 14.98 11.53
N GLU A 172 8.40 15.60 11.53
CA GLU A 172 7.64 15.92 12.75
C GLU A 172 7.28 14.65 13.55
N GLY A 173 6.96 13.55 12.85
CA GLY A 173 6.78 12.22 13.46
C GLY A 173 8.05 11.73 14.18
N ALA A 174 9.20 11.79 13.53
CA ALA A 174 10.48 11.37 14.11
C ALA A 174 10.87 12.20 15.34
N VAL A 175 10.61 13.52 15.31
CA VAL A 175 10.80 14.40 16.48
C VAL A 175 9.92 13.95 17.64
N ARG A 176 8.62 13.75 17.42
CA ARG A 176 7.69 13.29 18.46
C ARG A 176 8.08 11.94 19.04
N MET A 177 8.55 11.00 18.22
CA MET A 177 9.04 9.71 18.70
C MET A 177 10.28 9.88 19.60
N THR A 178 11.19 10.77 19.23
CA THR A 178 12.39 11.07 20.02
C THR A 178 12.03 11.68 21.38
N GLU A 179 11.09 12.63 21.39
CA GLU A 179 10.55 13.23 22.61
C GLU A 179 9.86 12.18 23.50
N ALA A 180 9.07 11.28 22.91
CA ALA A 180 8.42 10.20 23.65
C ALA A 180 9.44 9.25 24.32
N VAL A 181 10.52 8.89 23.61
CA VAL A 181 11.62 8.10 24.19
C VAL A 181 12.28 8.84 25.35
N LYS A 182 12.48 10.15 25.24
CA LYS A 182 13.00 10.97 26.34
C LYS A 182 12.07 10.95 27.56
N CYS A 183 10.76 11.06 27.37
CA CYS A 183 9.79 10.93 28.46
C CYS A 183 9.84 9.55 29.16
N ILE A 184 10.07 8.48 28.39
CA ILE A 184 10.25 7.12 28.92
C ILE A 184 11.58 7.00 29.70
N GLU A 185 12.63 7.68 29.25
CA GLU A 185 13.94 7.73 29.90
C GLU A 185 13.89 8.47 31.25
N ASP A 186 13.18 9.60 31.28
CA ASP A 186 13.12 10.52 32.41
C ASP A 186 12.11 10.10 33.50
N SER A 187 11.12 9.27 33.18
CA SER A 187 10.05 8.88 34.12
C SER A 187 9.77 7.38 34.15
N ASP A 188 10.00 6.76 35.30
CA ASP A 188 9.67 5.35 35.55
C ASP A 188 8.16 5.08 35.43
N GLN A 189 7.31 6.05 35.76
CA GLN A 189 5.85 5.91 35.59
C GLN A 189 5.47 5.88 34.11
N VAL A 190 6.08 6.74 33.29
CA VAL A 190 5.85 6.74 31.82
C VAL A 190 6.36 5.45 31.20
N ARG A 191 7.55 4.97 31.61
CA ARG A 191 8.06 3.66 31.17
C ARG A 191 7.07 2.54 31.53
N MET A 192 6.63 2.49 32.79
CA MET A 192 5.69 1.47 33.25
C MET A 192 4.38 1.54 32.46
N ALA A 193 3.84 2.74 32.22
CA ALA A 193 2.63 2.92 31.43
C ALA A 193 2.81 2.42 29.99
N PHE A 194 3.94 2.72 29.34
CA PHE A 194 4.27 2.19 28.02
C PHE A 194 4.32 0.66 28.02
N GLN A 195 5.03 0.04 28.96
CA GLN A 195 5.16 -1.42 29.03
C GLN A 195 3.82 -2.11 29.32
N LEU A 196 2.98 -1.52 30.19
CA LEU A 196 1.62 -2.00 30.44
C LEU A 196 0.74 -1.90 29.18
N ALA A 197 0.86 -0.82 28.41
CA ALA A 197 0.14 -0.69 27.15
C ALA A 197 0.56 -1.79 26.16
N GLN A 198 1.86 -2.06 26.03
CA GLN A 198 2.37 -3.15 25.19
C GLN A 198 1.85 -4.52 25.64
N LYS A 199 1.81 -4.77 26.96
CA LYS A 199 1.25 -6.00 27.53
C LYS A 199 -0.25 -6.15 27.21
N ALA A 200 -1.01 -5.07 27.36
CA ALA A 200 -2.45 -5.05 27.08
C ALA A 200 -2.74 -5.31 25.60
N MET A 201 -2.06 -4.61 24.70
CA MET A 201 -2.21 -4.78 23.26
C MET A 201 -1.80 -6.18 22.81
N ASN A 202 -0.69 -6.72 23.32
CA ASN A 202 -0.26 -8.08 23.01
C ASN A 202 -1.28 -9.13 23.48
N ARG A 203 -1.87 -8.94 24.67
CA ARG A 203 -2.91 -9.83 25.20
C ARG A 203 -4.19 -9.80 24.34
N GLN A 204 -4.64 -8.60 23.99
CA GLN A 204 -5.84 -8.40 23.18
C GLN A 204 -5.66 -9.00 21.77
N TYR A 205 -4.49 -8.80 21.16
CA TYR A 205 -4.17 -9.33 19.83
C TYR A 205 -4.31 -10.86 19.77
N GLY A 206 -3.91 -11.55 20.84
CA GLY A 206 -3.96 -13.01 20.95
C GLY A 206 -5.38 -13.60 21.10
N TRP A 207 -6.41 -12.82 21.48
CA TRP A 207 -7.75 -13.35 21.73
C TRP A 207 -8.40 -14.00 20.50
N SER A 208 -8.29 -13.37 19.34
CA SER A 208 -8.83 -13.90 18.07
C SER A 208 -7.84 -14.77 17.31
N ARG A 209 -6.58 -14.85 17.76
CA ARG A 209 -5.46 -15.49 17.05
C ARG A 209 -4.79 -16.60 17.86
N LYS A 210 -5.56 -17.30 18.70
CA LYS A 210 -5.10 -18.48 19.47
C LYS A 210 -3.80 -18.23 20.26
N GLY A 211 -3.63 -17.03 20.81
CA GLY A 211 -2.44 -16.67 21.59
C GLY A 211 -1.22 -16.23 20.78
N GLU A 212 -1.35 -15.94 19.49
CA GLU A 212 -0.29 -15.27 18.72
C GLU A 212 0.18 -13.97 19.38
N LEU A 213 1.48 -13.70 19.26
CA LEU A 213 2.11 -12.51 19.80
C LEU A 213 2.00 -11.35 18.80
N LEU A 214 1.66 -10.17 19.31
CA LEU A 214 1.62 -8.96 18.53
C LEU A 214 3.05 -8.57 18.13
N ARG A 215 3.26 -8.45 16.81
CA ARG A 215 4.44 -7.82 16.22
C ARG A 215 4.02 -6.53 15.53
N TRP A 216 4.65 -5.44 15.93
CA TRP A 216 4.55 -4.16 15.24
C TRP A 216 5.16 -4.30 13.85
N ARG A 217 4.57 -3.63 12.86
CA ARG A 217 5.11 -3.55 11.51
C ARG A 217 5.44 -2.10 11.19
N PRO A 218 6.59 -1.83 10.55
CA PRO A 218 6.89 -0.48 10.09
C PRO A 218 5.77 0.03 9.17
N PHE A 219 5.36 1.29 9.34
CA PHE A 219 4.34 1.97 8.52
C PHE A 219 2.91 1.43 8.62
N GLN A 220 2.59 0.66 9.68
CA GLN A 220 1.25 0.16 9.96
C GLN A 220 0.54 0.96 11.05
#